data_AF-A0A2E9KNK2-F1
#
_entry.id   AF-A0A2E9KNK2-F1
#
_cell.length_a   1.000
_cell.length_b   1.000
_cell.length_c   1.000
_cell.angle_alpha   90.00
_cell.angle_beta   90.00
_cell.angle_gamma   90.00
#
_symmetry.space_group_name_H-M   'P 1'
#
loop_
_entity.id
_entity.type
_entity.pdbx_description
1 polymer ?
#
loop_
_entity_poly.entity_id
_entity_poly.type
_entity_poly.pdbx_seq_one_letter_code
_entity_poly.pdbx_strand_id
1 'polypeptide(L)'
;MSETGDEEDWTEKYRPSTIREMEGNSSQIRSIRQWLESWADGGIPKKRGILLSGPPGVGKTTLAKAVASERGWAIIELNASEERNAASIRRAATRGSQHISLDLFSGGSTPDGKTVILLDEVDHLAGGFSKISEDRIGKSLSSDEDSPTISGDSGGKAELMHLLEVSKQPVIMTCNDPMRLWGSGRSWRMNRDRVLRVADMIQFKRVGTNDMRKIAYRILDGEGVTIDPGALEEIISGNPGDLRALVRDIQAASTLTEGHITVGEVQGLSSVAARDSQIDVFKAMRDIYASRSGSEASQILRNSDKDPDQMLAWFSWNNQSVFDSRGLSSISEAMEMADRSLATKFTNRAFRSWYWGSALTSQAAVSQKPLTSEPYLGYPDFLRRGGESWRTVNVVTAMSDNVSTSRSSFREELWPLILAVHDESLGGDPMDFSLAIRMGLGIEEHLSLHGIAKSSKKGKSIIKKFEDKEIESEIDELLIDEANSSEAPEEPEIKGKQFTLDSF
;
A
#
# COMPACT_ATOMS: atom_id res chain seq x y z
N MET A 1 -33.84 9.50 -39.29
CA MET A 1 -33.90 9.38 -37.82
C MET A 1 -33.53 7.97 -37.42
N SER A 2 -32.23 7.76 -37.21
CA SER A 2 -31.67 6.83 -36.22
C SER A 2 -30.36 7.49 -35.79
N GLU A 3 -30.53 8.64 -35.11
CA GLU A 3 -29.47 9.34 -34.40
C GLU A 3 -29.20 8.57 -33.11
N THR A 4 -28.04 7.96 -33.05
CA THR A 4 -27.24 7.66 -31.84
C THR A 4 -25.94 7.11 -32.41
N GLY A 5 -25.05 8.02 -32.83
CA GLY A 5 -23.66 7.64 -33.08
C GLY A 5 -23.07 7.35 -31.72
N ASP A 6 -22.86 6.08 -31.40
CA ASP A 6 -22.04 5.70 -30.25
C ASP A 6 -20.65 6.29 -30.48
N GLU A 7 -20.27 7.33 -29.74
CA GLU A 7 -18.89 7.80 -29.69
C GLU A 7 -18.01 6.64 -29.22
N GLU A 8 -17.24 6.08 -30.15
CA GLU A 8 -16.39 4.92 -29.91
C GLU A 8 -15.32 5.25 -28.85
N ASP A 9 -15.25 4.48 -27.76
CA ASP A 9 -14.23 4.66 -26.72
C ASP A 9 -12.84 4.36 -27.29
N TRP A 10 -11.99 5.39 -27.42
CA TRP A 10 -10.65 5.25 -27.98
C TRP A 10 -9.77 4.30 -27.17
N THR A 11 -10.06 4.12 -25.88
CA THR A 11 -9.30 3.20 -25.01
C THR A 11 -9.51 1.74 -25.37
N GLU A 12 -10.65 1.40 -25.98
CA GLU A 12 -10.92 0.06 -26.54
C GLU A 12 -10.45 -0.02 -28.00
N LYS A 13 -10.74 1.01 -28.81
CA LYS A 13 -10.34 1.06 -30.23
C LYS A 13 -8.83 0.92 -30.44
N TYR A 14 -8.04 1.63 -29.64
CA TYR A 14 -6.58 1.60 -29.69
C TYR A 14 -5.94 0.64 -28.69
N ARG A 15 -6.73 -0.27 -28.10
CA ARG A 15 -6.18 -1.31 -27.22
C ARG A 15 -5.21 -2.17 -28.02
N PRO A 16 -3.93 -2.29 -27.59
CA PRO A 16 -2.97 -3.17 -28.25
C PRO A 16 -3.49 -4.61 -28.39
N SER A 17 -3.48 -5.11 -29.63
CA SER A 17 -3.89 -6.47 -29.96
C SER A 17 -2.70 -7.44 -29.94
N THR A 18 -1.49 -6.91 -30.17
CA THR A 18 -0.24 -7.67 -30.22
C THR A 18 0.78 -7.13 -29.23
N ILE A 19 1.73 -7.97 -28.81
CA ILE A 19 2.84 -7.55 -27.93
C ILE A 19 3.69 -6.46 -28.59
N ARG A 20 3.77 -6.42 -29.93
CA ARG A 20 4.58 -5.44 -30.67
C ARG A 20 4.04 -4.02 -30.58
N GLU A 21 2.73 -3.88 -30.41
CA GLU A 21 2.07 -2.58 -30.23
C GLU A 21 2.23 -2.05 -28.80
N MET A 22 2.62 -2.89 -27.85
CA MET A 22 2.80 -2.49 -26.46
C MET A 22 4.10 -1.71 -26.28
N GLU A 23 4.02 -0.55 -25.64
CA GLU A 23 5.19 0.26 -25.27
C GLU A 23 5.40 0.23 -23.75
N GLY A 24 6.67 0.29 -23.32
CA GLY A 24 7.07 0.21 -21.92
C GLY A 24 7.16 -1.21 -21.35
N ASN A 25 7.77 -1.34 -20.16
CA ASN A 25 7.89 -2.61 -19.41
C ASN A 25 8.48 -3.80 -20.23
N SER A 26 9.44 -3.54 -21.12
CA SER A 26 9.95 -4.55 -22.06
C SER A 26 10.61 -5.76 -21.39
N SER A 27 11.22 -5.59 -20.20
CA SER A 27 11.78 -6.71 -19.45
C SER A 27 10.66 -7.62 -18.89
N GLN A 28 9.59 -7.04 -18.36
CA GLN A 28 8.42 -7.76 -17.86
C GLN A 28 7.74 -8.56 -18.98
N ILE A 29 7.56 -7.93 -20.14
CA ILE A 29 6.98 -8.57 -21.34
C ILE A 29 7.83 -9.79 -21.75
N ARG A 30 9.16 -9.67 -21.76
CA ARG A 30 10.06 -10.80 -22.04
C ARG A 30 9.92 -11.93 -21.03
N SER A 31 9.82 -11.62 -19.74
CA SER A 31 9.64 -12.65 -18.69
C SER A 31 8.33 -13.42 -18.86
N ILE A 32 7.23 -12.73 -19.21
CA ILE A 32 5.93 -13.38 -19.44
C ILE A 32 5.98 -14.29 -20.66
N ARG A 33 6.64 -13.84 -21.73
CA ARG A 33 6.86 -14.64 -22.94
C ARG A 33 7.64 -15.91 -22.61
N GLN A 34 8.75 -15.80 -21.87
CA GLN A 34 9.56 -16.95 -21.47
C GLN A 34 8.77 -17.93 -20.59
N TRP A 35 7.94 -17.42 -19.69
CA TRP A 35 7.09 -18.27 -18.86
C TRP A 35 6.04 -19.01 -19.69
N LEU A 36 5.39 -18.37 -20.67
CA LEU A 36 4.45 -19.06 -21.56
C LEU A 36 5.15 -20.06 -22.48
N GLU A 37 6.40 -19.82 -22.87
CA GLU A 37 7.22 -20.83 -23.57
C GLU A 37 7.45 -22.07 -22.71
N SER A 38 7.58 -21.93 -21.38
CA SER A 38 7.68 -23.09 -20.49
C SER A 38 6.40 -23.94 -20.42
N TRP A 39 5.28 -23.39 -20.88
CA TRP A 39 4.02 -24.12 -21.04
C TRP A 39 3.86 -24.75 -22.43
N ALA A 40 4.74 -24.47 -23.39
CA ALA A 40 4.70 -25.14 -24.70
C ALA A 40 5.03 -26.65 -24.58
N ASP A 41 4.67 -27.44 -25.59
CA ASP A 41 5.01 -28.86 -25.72
C ASP A 41 4.53 -29.76 -24.56
N GLY A 42 3.38 -29.43 -23.95
CA GLY A 42 2.78 -30.21 -22.87
C GLY A 42 3.46 -30.07 -21.50
N GLY A 43 4.48 -29.22 -21.36
CA GLY A 43 5.14 -28.94 -20.09
C GLY A 43 4.19 -28.28 -19.06
N ILE A 44 4.30 -28.70 -17.79
CA ILE A 44 3.65 -28.05 -16.64
C ILE A 44 4.76 -27.48 -15.74
N PRO A 45 4.99 -26.16 -15.73
CA PRO A 45 6.02 -25.57 -14.89
C PRO A 45 5.65 -25.69 -13.40
N LYS A 46 6.67 -25.65 -12.53
CA LYS A 46 6.45 -25.63 -11.07
C LYS A 46 5.63 -24.42 -10.63
N LYS A 47 5.86 -23.28 -11.28
CA LYS A 47 5.11 -22.05 -11.08
C LYS A 47 4.05 -21.93 -12.16
N ARG A 48 2.83 -22.27 -11.79
CA ARG A 48 1.68 -22.35 -12.69
C ARG A 48 0.94 -21.04 -12.87
N GLY A 49 1.27 -20.03 -12.07
CA GLY A 49 0.70 -18.69 -12.18
C GLY A 49 1.75 -17.62 -12.51
N ILE A 50 1.30 -16.54 -13.14
CA ILE A 50 1.94 -15.23 -13.05
C ILE A 50 1.00 -14.24 -12.38
N LEU A 51 1.52 -13.44 -11.46
CA LEU A 51 0.85 -12.30 -10.87
C LEU A 51 1.44 -11.00 -11.43
N LEU A 52 0.66 -10.30 -12.26
CA LEU A 52 0.96 -8.98 -12.79
C LEU A 52 0.53 -7.92 -11.77
N SER A 53 1.51 -7.28 -11.13
CA SER A 53 1.27 -6.21 -10.16
C SER A 53 1.68 -4.87 -10.74
N GLY A 54 0.93 -3.80 -10.48
CA GLY A 54 1.41 -2.44 -10.73
C GLY A 54 0.29 -1.41 -10.79
N PRO A 55 0.62 -0.14 -11.03
CA PRO A 55 -0.36 0.95 -11.10
C PRO A 55 -1.46 0.68 -12.13
N PRO A 56 -2.65 1.29 -11.98
CA PRO A 56 -3.71 1.20 -12.99
C PRO A 56 -3.24 1.78 -14.33
N GLY A 57 -3.86 1.33 -15.42
CA GLY A 57 -3.64 1.92 -16.75
C GLY A 57 -2.29 1.62 -17.43
N VAL A 58 -1.44 0.75 -16.86
CA VAL A 58 -0.14 0.37 -17.45
C VAL A 58 -0.19 -0.82 -18.42
N GLY A 59 -1.39 -1.32 -18.75
CA GLY A 59 -1.57 -2.40 -19.75
C GLY A 59 -1.48 -3.84 -19.23
N LYS A 60 -1.67 -4.10 -17.93
CA LYS A 60 -1.61 -5.46 -17.33
C LYS A 60 -2.59 -6.45 -17.98
N THR A 61 -3.88 -6.11 -17.98
CA THR A 61 -4.96 -6.92 -18.56
C THR A 61 -4.81 -7.05 -20.07
N THR A 62 -4.45 -5.94 -20.74
CA THR A 62 -4.17 -5.93 -22.19
C THR A 62 -3.04 -6.87 -22.56
N LEU A 63 -1.95 -6.91 -21.78
CA LEU A 63 -0.84 -7.83 -22.05
C LEU A 63 -1.29 -9.29 -21.98
N ALA A 64 -2.08 -9.65 -20.97
CA ALA A 64 -2.56 -11.02 -20.83
C ALA A 64 -3.36 -11.47 -22.07
N LYS A 65 -4.22 -10.58 -22.60
CA LYS A 65 -5.00 -10.80 -23.82
C LYS A 65 -4.12 -10.89 -25.07
N ALA A 66 -3.21 -9.92 -25.24
CA ALA A 66 -2.32 -9.86 -26.40
C ALA A 66 -1.42 -11.09 -26.51
N VAL A 67 -0.91 -11.59 -25.38
CA VAL A 67 -0.01 -12.74 -25.40
C VAL A 67 -0.76 -14.06 -25.67
N ALA A 68 -1.98 -14.21 -25.15
CA ALA A 68 -2.83 -15.35 -25.48
C ALA A 68 -3.19 -15.38 -26.97
N SER A 69 -3.58 -14.22 -27.52
CA SER A 69 -3.89 -14.04 -28.94
C SER A 69 -2.70 -14.35 -29.86
N GLU A 70 -1.49 -13.88 -29.54
CA GLU A 70 -0.28 -14.14 -30.33
C GLU A 70 0.06 -15.64 -30.42
N ARG A 71 -0.35 -16.44 -29.42
CA ARG A 71 -0.16 -17.89 -29.39
C ARG A 71 -1.32 -18.67 -30.01
N GLY A 72 -2.43 -18.01 -30.35
CA GLY A 72 -3.67 -18.67 -30.74
C GLY A 72 -4.29 -19.50 -29.61
N TRP A 73 -4.02 -19.13 -28.35
CA TRP A 73 -4.58 -19.81 -27.18
C TRP A 73 -5.90 -19.19 -26.80
N ALA A 74 -6.90 -20.02 -26.49
CA ALA A 74 -8.18 -19.55 -25.97
C ALA A 74 -7.98 -18.85 -24.63
N ILE A 75 -8.72 -17.78 -24.36
CA ILE A 75 -8.67 -17.06 -23.08
C ILE A 75 -10.01 -17.12 -22.37
N ILE A 76 -9.96 -17.46 -21.08
CA ILE A 76 -11.11 -17.36 -20.16
C ILE A 76 -10.80 -16.22 -19.21
N GLU A 77 -11.49 -15.09 -19.37
CA GLU A 77 -11.38 -13.93 -18.49
C GLU A 77 -12.45 -14.02 -17.39
N LEU A 78 -12.00 -13.92 -16.14
CA LEU A 78 -12.87 -13.77 -14.98
C LEU A 78 -12.48 -12.48 -14.28
N ASN A 79 -13.45 -11.60 -14.08
CA ASN A 79 -13.24 -10.42 -13.26
C ASN A 79 -13.52 -10.77 -11.79
N ALA A 80 -12.49 -10.71 -10.95
CA ALA A 80 -12.58 -11.08 -9.55
C ALA A 80 -13.49 -10.15 -8.72
N SER A 81 -13.76 -8.92 -9.19
CA SER A 81 -14.64 -7.96 -8.51
C SER A 81 -16.14 -8.22 -8.76
N GLU A 82 -16.49 -8.80 -9.91
CA GLU A 82 -17.85 -9.22 -10.27
C GLU A 82 -18.16 -10.66 -9.83
N GLU A 83 -17.23 -11.60 -10.06
CA GLU A 83 -17.42 -13.01 -9.73
C GLU A 83 -16.87 -13.33 -8.32
N ARG A 84 -17.55 -12.82 -7.29
CA ARG A 84 -17.11 -12.87 -5.88
C ARG A 84 -17.03 -14.26 -5.23
N ASN A 85 -17.30 -15.33 -5.98
CA ASN A 85 -17.55 -16.66 -5.43
C ASN A 85 -16.51 -17.69 -5.88
N ALA A 86 -16.03 -18.50 -4.93
CA ALA A 86 -15.17 -19.66 -5.19
C ALA A 86 -15.76 -20.63 -6.25
N ALA A 87 -17.08 -20.68 -6.37
CA ALA A 87 -17.76 -21.48 -7.39
C ALA A 87 -17.43 -21.03 -8.82
N SER A 88 -17.32 -19.72 -9.09
CA SER A 88 -17.03 -19.21 -10.44
C SER A 88 -15.60 -19.50 -10.87
N ILE A 89 -14.63 -19.30 -9.96
CA ILE A 89 -13.22 -19.68 -10.16
C ILE A 89 -13.11 -21.18 -10.44
N ARG A 90 -13.85 -22.01 -9.70
CA ARG A 90 -13.89 -23.47 -9.90
C ARG A 90 -14.54 -23.87 -11.23
N ARG A 91 -15.62 -23.20 -11.65
CA ARG A 91 -16.24 -23.41 -12.96
C ARG A 91 -15.25 -23.08 -14.07
N ALA A 92 -14.50 -21.99 -13.97
CA ALA A 92 -13.50 -21.62 -14.98
C ALA A 92 -12.35 -22.64 -15.05
N ALA A 93 -11.89 -23.15 -13.92
CA ALA A 93 -10.90 -24.24 -13.88
C ALA A 93 -11.40 -25.51 -14.60
N THR A 94 -12.67 -25.84 -14.36
CA THR A 94 -13.33 -27.02 -14.93
C THR A 94 -13.59 -26.83 -16.43
N ARG A 95 -14.12 -25.67 -16.83
CA ARG A 95 -14.37 -25.29 -18.23
C ARG A 95 -13.06 -25.20 -19.03
N GLY A 96 -12.00 -24.61 -18.48
CA GLY A 96 -10.67 -24.57 -19.12
C GLY A 96 -10.04 -25.97 -19.30
N SER A 97 -10.50 -26.97 -18.54
CA SER A 97 -10.14 -28.37 -18.76
C SER A 97 -11.02 -29.05 -19.83
N GLN A 98 -12.25 -28.59 -20.04
CA GLN A 98 -13.22 -29.13 -21.00
C GLN A 98 -13.15 -28.48 -22.39
N HIS A 99 -12.76 -27.20 -22.50
CA HIS A 99 -12.71 -26.44 -23.76
C HIS A 99 -11.71 -27.01 -24.79
N ILE A 100 -10.72 -27.79 -24.35
CA ILE A 100 -9.84 -28.58 -25.24
C ILE A 100 -10.68 -29.50 -26.16
N SER A 101 -11.84 -29.99 -25.68
CA SER A 101 -12.62 -30.96 -26.45
C SER A 101 -13.49 -30.35 -27.53
N LEU A 102 -14.11 -29.17 -27.32
CA LEU A 102 -15.18 -28.67 -28.20
C LEU A 102 -14.69 -27.87 -29.42
N ASP A 103 -13.62 -27.07 -29.30
CA ASP A 103 -13.04 -26.38 -30.46
C ASP A 103 -12.35 -27.35 -31.44
N LEU A 104 -11.89 -28.51 -30.94
CA LEU A 104 -11.43 -29.60 -31.79
C LEU A 104 -12.55 -30.22 -32.67
N PHE A 105 -13.83 -30.05 -32.32
CA PHE A 105 -14.96 -30.61 -33.06
C PHE A 105 -15.56 -29.66 -34.10
N SER A 106 -15.41 -28.33 -33.96
CA SER A 106 -16.18 -27.36 -34.76
C SER A 106 -15.43 -26.73 -35.95
N GLY A 107 -14.10 -26.79 -35.99
CA GLY A 107 -13.34 -26.22 -37.12
C GLY A 107 -11.88 -26.60 -37.09
N GLY A 108 -11.41 -27.27 -38.16
CA GLY A 108 -10.03 -27.72 -38.24
C GLY A 108 -9.03 -26.57 -38.22
N SER A 109 -8.25 -26.46 -37.14
CA SER A 109 -6.83 -26.03 -37.13
C SER A 109 -6.21 -26.16 -35.72
N THR A 110 -5.08 -26.88 -35.69
CA THR A 110 -4.04 -27.13 -34.67
C THR A 110 -4.33 -28.01 -33.43
N PRO A 111 -3.45 -29.00 -33.12
CA PRO A 111 -3.72 -30.09 -32.16
C PRO A 111 -3.23 -29.82 -30.72
N ASP A 112 -2.96 -28.57 -30.32
CA ASP A 112 -2.24 -28.29 -29.05
C ASP A 112 -2.59 -26.94 -28.39
N GLY A 113 -3.86 -26.52 -28.49
CA GLY A 113 -4.32 -25.23 -27.95
C GLY A 113 -4.51 -25.28 -26.43
N LYS A 114 -3.60 -24.69 -25.66
CA LYS A 114 -3.83 -24.43 -24.23
C LYS A 114 -4.86 -23.31 -24.06
N THR A 115 -5.50 -23.29 -22.90
CA THR A 115 -6.44 -22.21 -22.52
C THR A 115 -5.81 -21.38 -21.42
N VAL A 116 -5.66 -20.07 -21.62
CA VAL A 116 -5.18 -19.14 -20.59
C VAL A 116 -6.34 -18.74 -19.70
N ILE A 117 -6.18 -18.93 -18.38
CA ILE A 117 -7.12 -18.44 -17.38
C ILE A 117 -6.62 -17.07 -16.91
N LEU A 118 -7.35 -16.01 -17.26
CA LEU A 118 -7.08 -14.65 -16.80
C LEU A 118 -8.00 -14.30 -15.63
N LEU A 119 -7.41 -14.06 -14.47
CA LEU A 119 -8.09 -13.55 -13.29
C LEU A 119 -7.73 -12.07 -13.14
N ASP A 120 -8.65 -11.19 -13.52
CA ASP A 120 -8.45 -9.75 -13.41
C ASP A 120 -8.81 -9.27 -11.99
N GLU A 121 -8.07 -8.29 -11.47
CA GLU A 121 -8.34 -7.61 -10.19
C GLU A 121 -8.39 -8.53 -8.96
N VAL A 122 -7.45 -9.49 -8.85
CA VAL A 122 -7.45 -10.48 -7.75
C VAL A 122 -7.28 -9.85 -6.36
N ASP A 123 -6.84 -8.60 -6.27
CA ASP A 123 -6.77 -7.83 -5.02
C ASP A 123 -8.14 -7.47 -4.44
N HIS A 124 -9.22 -7.58 -5.22
CA HIS A 124 -10.60 -7.42 -4.76
C HIS A 124 -11.25 -8.72 -4.25
N LEU A 125 -10.55 -9.86 -4.31
CA LEU A 125 -11.08 -11.13 -3.82
C LEU A 125 -11.35 -11.11 -2.31
N ALA A 126 -12.54 -11.56 -1.92
CA ALA A 126 -12.95 -11.72 -0.54
C ALA A 126 -12.47 -13.05 0.08
N GLY A 127 -12.40 -13.07 1.41
CA GLY A 127 -12.06 -14.25 2.21
C GLY A 127 -10.55 -14.47 2.44
N GLY A 128 -10.23 -15.45 3.28
CA GLY A 128 -8.86 -15.82 3.63
C GLY A 128 -8.27 -16.93 2.75
N PHE A 129 -6.97 -17.17 2.89
CA PHE A 129 -6.25 -18.29 2.24
C PHE A 129 -6.39 -19.63 2.98
N SER A 130 -7.34 -19.74 3.92
CA SER A 130 -7.66 -20.97 4.65
C SER A 130 -8.48 -21.90 3.75
N LYS A 131 -8.05 -23.16 3.62
CA LYS A 131 -8.72 -24.17 2.78
C LYS A 131 -10.19 -24.33 3.20
N ILE A 132 -11.11 -24.19 2.26
CA ILE A 132 -12.54 -24.39 2.48
C ILE A 132 -12.88 -25.87 2.28
N SER A 133 -13.82 -26.38 3.06
CA SER A 133 -14.36 -27.75 2.91
C SER A 133 -14.98 -27.96 1.53
N GLU A 134 -14.55 -29.00 0.81
CA GLU A 134 -15.02 -29.36 -0.53
C GLU A 134 -16.56 -29.55 -0.59
N ASP A 135 -17.17 -30.05 0.49
CA ASP A 135 -18.62 -30.24 0.62
C ASP A 135 -19.44 -28.94 0.50
N ARG A 136 -18.90 -27.79 0.91
CA ARG A 136 -19.60 -26.50 0.78
C ARG A 136 -19.58 -25.98 -0.65
N ILE A 137 -18.50 -26.25 -1.37
CA ILE A 137 -18.32 -25.78 -2.75
C ILE A 137 -19.13 -26.66 -3.71
N GLY A 138 -19.15 -27.98 -3.49
CA GLY A 138 -19.96 -28.93 -4.26
C GLY A 138 -21.46 -28.58 -4.24
N LYS A 139 -21.99 -28.21 -3.07
CA LYS A 139 -23.40 -27.78 -2.93
C LYS A 139 -23.73 -26.50 -3.70
N SER A 140 -22.75 -25.61 -3.93
CA SER A 140 -22.92 -24.39 -4.74
C SER A 140 -22.83 -24.62 -6.25
N LEU A 141 -22.32 -25.78 -6.67
CA LEU A 141 -22.18 -26.17 -8.08
C LEU A 141 -23.34 -27.02 -8.58
N SER A 142 -24.08 -27.68 -7.68
CA SER A 142 -25.13 -28.66 -7.99
C SER A 142 -26.56 -28.12 -8.04
N SER A 143 -26.79 -26.83 -7.81
CA SER A 143 -28.13 -26.24 -7.77
C SER A 143 -28.49 -25.56 -9.09
N ASP A 144 -29.51 -26.11 -9.77
CA ASP A 144 -30.30 -25.47 -10.82
C ASP A 144 -30.80 -24.08 -10.38
N GLU A 145 -31.07 -23.23 -11.38
CA GLU A 145 -31.08 -21.76 -11.40
C GLU A 145 -31.90 -20.97 -10.33
N ASP A 146 -32.55 -21.58 -9.33
CA ASP A 146 -33.43 -20.88 -8.38
C ASP A 146 -33.20 -21.25 -6.89
N SER A 147 -32.03 -20.95 -6.34
CA SER A 147 -31.80 -20.94 -4.87
C SER A 147 -30.63 -20.00 -4.48
N PRO A 148 -30.62 -19.45 -3.24
CA PRO A 148 -30.04 -18.13 -2.97
C PRO A 148 -28.54 -18.14 -3.20
N THR A 149 -28.05 -17.15 -3.95
CA THR A 149 -26.64 -16.75 -3.97
C THR A 149 -26.14 -16.77 -2.55
N ILE A 150 -25.22 -17.69 -2.23
CA ILE A 150 -24.66 -17.83 -0.89
C ILE A 150 -24.12 -16.46 -0.48
N SER A 151 -24.87 -15.76 0.38
CA SER A 151 -24.49 -14.47 0.94
C SER A 151 -23.40 -14.74 1.95
N GLY A 152 -22.16 -14.77 1.49
CA GLY A 152 -21.03 -14.97 2.38
C GLY A 152 -19.72 -15.07 1.63
N ASP A 153 -19.00 -13.94 1.67
CA ASP A 153 -17.57 -13.60 1.42
C ASP A 153 -16.48 -14.66 1.69
N SER A 154 -16.79 -15.94 1.67
CA SER A 154 -15.94 -17.00 2.20
C SER A 154 -15.20 -17.72 1.08
N GLY A 155 -14.11 -17.09 0.64
CA GLY A 155 -12.84 -17.72 0.27
C GLY A 155 -12.48 -17.85 -1.21
N GLY A 156 -12.68 -16.78 -1.97
CA GLY A 156 -12.06 -16.63 -3.30
C GLY A 156 -10.53 -16.79 -3.26
N LYS A 157 -9.85 -16.27 -2.22
CA LYS A 157 -8.38 -16.42 -2.07
C LYS A 157 -7.93 -17.87 -1.83
N ALA A 158 -8.73 -18.68 -1.14
CA ALA A 158 -8.44 -20.10 -0.93
C ALA A 158 -8.62 -20.89 -2.22
N GLU A 159 -9.67 -20.59 -3.00
CA GLU A 159 -9.89 -21.21 -4.30
C GLU A 159 -8.84 -20.80 -5.33
N LEU A 160 -8.38 -19.55 -5.29
CA LEU A 160 -7.26 -19.09 -6.09
C LEU A 160 -6.00 -19.95 -5.87
N MET A 161 -5.69 -20.24 -4.61
CA MET A 161 -4.57 -21.14 -4.28
C MET A 161 -4.78 -22.55 -4.82
N HIS A 162 -5.99 -23.08 -4.66
CA HIS A 162 -6.33 -24.40 -5.17
C HIS A 162 -6.19 -24.47 -6.70
N LEU A 163 -6.66 -23.44 -7.41
CA LEU A 163 -6.51 -23.30 -8.86
C LEU A 163 -5.03 -23.34 -9.25
N LEU A 164 -4.17 -22.56 -8.58
CA LEU A 164 -2.74 -22.52 -8.89
C LEU A 164 -2.03 -23.86 -8.61
N GLU A 165 -2.51 -24.64 -7.64
CA GLU A 165 -1.94 -25.94 -7.28
C GLU A 165 -2.41 -27.09 -8.19
N VAL A 166 -3.63 -27.02 -8.73
CA VAL A 166 -4.25 -28.12 -9.50
C VAL A 166 -4.30 -27.85 -11.00
N SER A 167 -4.35 -26.59 -11.42
CA SER A 167 -4.50 -26.21 -12.83
C SER A 167 -3.42 -26.84 -13.71
N LYS A 168 -3.84 -27.38 -14.86
CA LYS A 168 -2.97 -27.81 -15.97
C LYS A 168 -2.87 -26.75 -17.07
N GLN A 169 -3.51 -25.61 -16.84
CA GLN A 169 -3.58 -24.46 -17.74
C GLN A 169 -2.79 -23.29 -17.16
N PRO A 170 -2.19 -22.43 -18.01
CA PRO A 170 -1.53 -21.22 -17.58
C PRO A 170 -2.52 -20.25 -16.92
N VAL A 171 -2.20 -19.81 -15.70
CA VAL A 171 -3.02 -18.84 -14.94
C VAL A 171 -2.31 -17.49 -14.91
N ILE A 172 -2.94 -16.44 -15.43
CA ILE A 172 -2.47 -15.06 -15.32
C ILE A 172 -3.40 -14.32 -14.38
N MET A 173 -2.84 -13.67 -13.37
CA MET A 173 -3.56 -12.85 -12.41
C MET A 173 -3.12 -11.40 -12.55
N THR A 174 -4.03 -10.45 -12.43
CA THR A 174 -3.67 -9.03 -12.33
C THR A 174 -4.06 -8.48 -10.97
N CYS A 175 -3.23 -7.59 -10.41
CA CYS A 175 -3.58 -6.83 -9.23
C CYS A 175 -3.03 -5.40 -9.31
N ASN A 176 -3.76 -4.46 -8.72
CA ASN A 176 -3.27 -3.08 -8.59
C ASN A 176 -2.45 -2.95 -7.31
N ASP A 177 -2.95 -3.50 -6.20
CA ASP A 177 -2.27 -3.49 -4.90
C ASP A 177 -2.06 -4.92 -4.38
N PRO A 178 -0.83 -5.46 -4.45
CA PRO A 178 -0.50 -6.76 -3.89
C PRO A 178 -0.82 -6.87 -2.40
N MET A 179 -0.72 -5.78 -1.63
CA MET A 179 -0.95 -5.82 -0.18
C MET A 179 -2.39 -6.17 0.15
N ARG A 180 -3.36 -5.75 -0.66
CA ARG A 180 -4.76 -6.15 -0.53
C ARG A 180 -4.96 -7.64 -0.78
N LEU A 181 -4.20 -8.21 -1.71
CA LEU A 181 -4.18 -9.66 -1.93
C LEU A 181 -3.60 -10.40 -0.71
N TRP A 182 -2.44 -9.95 -0.19
CA TRP A 182 -1.76 -10.58 0.97
C TRP A 182 -2.52 -10.41 2.29
N GLY A 183 -3.25 -9.30 2.42
CA GLY A 183 -3.86 -8.80 3.65
C GLY A 183 -2.92 -7.91 4.47
N SER A 184 -3.47 -6.97 5.23
CA SER A 184 -2.69 -6.00 6.02
C SER A 184 -2.25 -6.50 7.42
N GLY A 185 -2.53 -7.77 7.74
CA GLY A 185 -2.28 -8.37 9.06
C GLY A 185 -0.92 -9.07 9.19
N ARG A 186 -0.64 -9.64 10.38
CA ARG A 186 0.63 -10.36 10.68
C ARG A 186 0.95 -11.52 9.72
N SER A 187 -0.06 -12.08 9.06
CA SER A 187 0.05 -13.21 8.14
C SER A 187 0.41 -12.84 6.70
N TRP A 188 0.56 -11.54 6.36
CA TRP A 188 0.79 -11.10 4.99
C TRP A 188 2.02 -11.73 4.33
N ARG A 189 3.13 -11.86 5.08
CA ARG A 189 4.37 -12.50 4.61
C ARG A 189 4.15 -13.96 4.26
N MET A 190 3.49 -14.70 5.17
CA MET A 190 3.14 -16.10 4.96
C MET A 190 2.23 -16.28 3.75
N ASN A 191 1.22 -15.42 3.57
CA ASN A 191 0.29 -15.47 2.44
C ASN A 191 1.01 -15.19 1.11
N ARG A 192 1.86 -14.15 1.09
CA ARG A 192 2.73 -13.84 -0.05
C ARG A 192 3.60 -15.03 -0.42
N ASP A 193 4.32 -15.59 0.54
CA ASP A 193 5.26 -16.68 0.31
C ASP A 193 4.56 -17.98 -0.14
N ARG A 194 3.30 -18.19 0.26
CA ARG A 194 2.44 -19.28 -0.25
C ARG A 194 2.12 -19.10 -1.74
N VAL A 195 1.67 -17.91 -2.16
CA VAL A 195 1.36 -17.64 -3.57
C VAL A 195 2.64 -17.66 -4.42
N LEU A 196 3.73 -17.04 -3.96
CA LEU A 196 4.99 -16.96 -4.72
C LEU A 196 5.71 -18.31 -4.90
N ARG A 197 5.29 -19.35 -4.15
CA ARG A 197 5.75 -20.72 -4.34
C ARG A 197 5.19 -21.34 -5.63
N VAL A 198 3.97 -20.96 -6.00
CA VAL A 198 3.21 -21.51 -7.13
C VAL A 198 3.02 -20.51 -8.26
N ALA A 199 3.37 -19.23 -8.06
CA ALA A 199 3.29 -18.18 -9.07
C ALA A 199 4.51 -17.25 -9.05
N ASP A 200 4.89 -16.72 -10.21
CA ASP A 200 5.87 -15.64 -10.32
C ASP A 200 5.20 -14.28 -10.26
N MET A 201 5.79 -13.33 -9.52
CA MET A 201 5.30 -11.95 -9.50
C MET A 201 6.11 -11.10 -10.46
N ILE A 202 5.41 -10.36 -11.32
CA ILE A 202 6.00 -9.43 -12.28
C ILE A 202 5.42 -8.04 -12.00
N GLN A 203 6.31 -7.12 -11.63
CA GLN A 203 5.92 -5.75 -11.28
C GLN A 203 6.04 -4.82 -12.48
N PHE A 204 4.91 -4.27 -12.89
CA PHE A 204 4.76 -3.23 -13.90
C PHE A 204 5.06 -1.87 -13.27
N LYS A 205 5.80 -1.07 -14.02
CA LYS A 205 6.10 0.33 -13.70
C LYS A 205 5.22 1.25 -14.55
N ARG A 206 5.06 2.49 -14.08
CA ARG A 206 4.48 3.59 -14.85
C ARG A 206 5.25 3.74 -16.17
N VAL A 207 4.52 4.03 -17.24
CA VAL A 207 5.12 4.15 -18.57
C VAL A 207 5.90 5.45 -18.67
N GLY A 208 7.07 5.41 -19.32
CA GLY A 208 7.92 6.59 -19.50
C GLY A 208 7.34 7.58 -20.51
N THR A 209 7.75 8.84 -20.41
CA THR A 209 7.28 9.93 -21.29
C THR A 209 7.52 9.67 -22.77
N ASN A 210 8.67 9.09 -23.13
CA ASN A 210 8.99 8.74 -24.51
C ASN A 210 8.06 7.66 -25.09
N ASP A 211 7.70 6.67 -24.28
CA ASP A 211 6.80 5.59 -24.69
C ASP A 211 5.35 6.09 -24.79
N MET A 212 4.93 6.95 -23.87
CA MET A 212 3.65 7.66 -23.96
C MET A 212 3.56 8.50 -25.24
N ARG A 213 4.64 9.20 -25.60
CA ARG A 213 4.70 10.01 -26.83
C ARG A 213 4.48 9.18 -28.09
N LYS A 214 5.10 7.99 -28.18
CA LYS A 214 4.89 7.08 -29.32
C LYS A 214 3.43 6.61 -29.43
N ILE A 215 2.82 6.27 -28.29
CA ILE A 215 1.41 5.85 -28.24
C ILE A 215 0.51 7.00 -28.68
N ALA A 216 0.76 8.21 -28.17
CA ALA A 216 -0.02 9.39 -28.53
C ALA A 216 0.03 9.66 -30.04
N TYR A 217 1.22 9.64 -30.66
CA TYR A 217 1.34 9.81 -32.11
C TYR A 217 0.61 8.72 -32.89
N ARG A 218 0.69 7.46 -32.44
CA ARG A 218 -0.03 6.37 -33.11
C ARG A 218 -1.56 6.57 -33.10
N ILE A 219 -2.11 7.09 -32.00
CA ILE A 219 -3.54 7.39 -31.88
C ILE A 219 -3.91 8.58 -32.76
N LEU A 220 -3.15 9.67 -32.68
CA LEU A 220 -3.35 10.88 -33.48
C LEU A 220 -3.31 10.59 -34.98
N ASP A 221 -2.31 9.83 -35.43
CA ASP A 221 -2.18 9.39 -36.82
C ASP A 221 -3.37 8.49 -37.23
N GLY A 222 -3.85 7.64 -36.33
CA GLY A 222 -5.01 6.76 -36.57
C GLY A 222 -6.33 7.51 -36.73
N GLU A 223 -6.49 8.62 -36.03
CA GLU A 223 -7.68 9.49 -36.12
C GLU A 223 -7.52 10.62 -37.16
N GLY A 224 -6.34 10.77 -37.76
CA GLY A 224 -6.04 11.86 -38.69
C GLY A 224 -6.04 13.24 -38.01
N VAL A 225 -5.77 13.29 -36.70
CA VAL A 225 -5.73 14.51 -35.89
C VAL A 225 -4.29 14.95 -35.71
N THR A 226 -4.03 16.24 -35.91
CA THR A 226 -2.71 16.83 -35.69
C THR A 226 -2.66 17.55 -34.34
N ILE A 227 -1.47 17.71 -33.75
CA ILE A 227 -1.30 18.35 -32.44
C ILE A 227 -0.06 19.24 -32.42
N ASP A 228 -0.15 20.36 -31.72
CA ASP A 228 1.02 21.18 -31.39
C ASP A 228 2.00 20.42 -30.48
N PRO A 229 3.32 20.48 -30.72
CA PRO A 229 4.31 19.82 -29.86
C PRO A 229 4.22 20.25 -28.39
N GLY A 230 3.90 21.52 -28.13
CA GLY A 230 3.71 22.04 -26.78
C GLY A 230 2.45 21.48 -26.09
N ALA A 231 1.37 21.28 -26.87
CA ALA A 231 0.12 20.75 -26.37
C ALA A 231 0.28 19.28 -25.97
N LEU A 232 0.97 18.50 -26.80
CA LEU A 232 1.30 17.11 -26.50
C LEU A 232 2.18 16.97 -25.25
N GLU A 233 3.18 17.84 -25.09
CA GLU A 233 4.06 17.81 -23.91
C GLU A 233 3.30 18.16 -22.62
N GLU A 234 2.29 19.03 -22.70
CA GLU A 234 1.43 19.35 -21.57
C GLU A 234 0.57 18.14 -21.15
N ILE A 235 -0.05 17.44 -22.11
CA ILE A 235 -0.80 16.20 -21.85
C ILE A 235 0.11 15.13 -21.20
N ILE A 236 1.33 14.94 -21.74
CA ILE A 236 2.25 13.92 -21.25
C ILE A 236 2.80 14.26 -19.87
N SER A 237 3.17 15.52 -19.63
CA SER A 237 3.76 15.97 -18.36
C SER A 237 2.76 15.98 -17.20
N GLY A 238 1.47 16.21 -17.49
CA GLY A 238 0.37 16.06 -16.54
C GLY A 238 -0.04 14.60 -16.26
N ASN A 239 0.51 13.63 -17.00
CA ASN A 239 0.14 12.23 -16.86
C ASN A 239 1.17 11.43 -16.03
N PRO A 240 0.77 10.75 -14.94
CA PRO A 240 1.67 9.94 -14.13
C PRO A 240 2.04 8.60 -14.80
N GLY A 241 2.02 8.47 -16.12
CA GLY A 241 2.33 7.22 -16.83
C GLY A 241 1.16 6.21 -16.88
N ASP A 242 -0.08 6.70 -16.87
CA ASP A 242 -1.31 5.94 -17.12
C ASP A 242 -1.72 6.08 -18.60
N LEU A 243 -1.66 4.97 -19.34
CA LEU A 243 -1.95 4.96 -20.78
C LEU A 243 -3.43 5.15 -21.10
N ARG A 244 -4.33 4.65 -20.24
CA ARG A 244 -5.77 4.81 -20.43
C ARG A 244 -6.15 6.27 -20.24
N ALA A 245 -5.57 6.90 -19.23
CA ALA A 245 -5.73 8.32 -18.98
C ALA A 245 -5.18 9.17 -20.14
N LEU A 246 -4.05 8.78 -20.73
CA LEU A 246 -3.47 9.45 -21.90
C LEU A 246 -4.43 9.41 -23.10
N VAL A 247 -4.94 8.22 -23.44
CA VAL A 247 -5.87 8.06 -24.57
C VAL A 247 -7.13 8.92 -24.37
N ARG A 248 -7.67 8.96 -23.15
CA ARG A 248 -8.84 9.80 -22.82
C ARG A 248 -8.56 11.29 -22.93
N ASP A 249 -7.36 11.76 -22.57
CA ASP A 249 -7.01 13.17 -22.74
C ASP A 249 -6.93 13.56 -24.20
N ILE A 250 -6.32 12.71 -25.03
CA ILE A 250 -6.21 12.95 -26.46
C ILE A 250 -7.61 12.93 -27.10
N GLN A 251 -8.47 11.97 -26.72
CA GLN A 251 -9.85 11.91 -27.19
C GLN A 251 -10.61 13.19 -26.79
N ALA A 252 -10.53 13.62 -25.53
CA ALA A 252 -11.19 14.83 -25.06
C ALA A 252 -10.68 16.10 -25.78
N ALA A 253 -9.38 16.23 -26.00
CA ALA A 253 -8.79 17.33 -26.75
C ALA A 253 -9.21 17.31 -28.23
N SER A 254 -9.34 16.13 -28.81
CA SER A 254 -9.83 15.95 -30.19
C SER A 254 -11.31 16.30 -30.34
N THR A 255 -12.17 16.04 -29.36
CA THR A 255 -13.60 16.36 -29.47
C THR A 255 -13.87 17.87 -29.47
N LEU A 256 -12.98 18.66 -28.87
CA LEU A 256 -13.11 20.12 -28.82
C LEU A 256 -12.64 20.81 -30.10
N THR A 257 -12.02 20.10 -31.04
CA THR A 257 -11.34 20.68 -32.20
C THR A 257 -11.67 19.97 -33.51
N GLU A 258 -11.70 20.72 -34.61
CA GLU A 258 -11.80 20.14 -35.95
C GLU A 258 -10.40 19.83 -36.49
N GLY A 259 -9.81 18.71 -36.04
CA GLY A 259 -8.63 18.08 -36.66
C GLY A 259 -7.25 18.61 -36.26
N HIS A 260 -7.15 19.68 -35.47
CA HIS A 260 -5.87 20.16 -34.92
C HIS A 260 -6.00 20.63 -33.47
N ILE A 261 -5.21 20.03 -32.58
CA ILE A 261 -5.19 20.32 -31.15
C ILE A 261 -4.12 21.37 -30.84
N THR A 262 -4.53 22.51 -30.28
CA THR A 262 -3.65 23.60 -29.88
C THR A 262 -3.32 23.60 -28.39
N VAL A 263 -2.26 24.32 -28.00
CA VAL A 263 -1.85 24.47 -26.59
C VAL A 263 -2.96 25.08 -25.73
N GLY A 264 -3.68 26.07 -26.24
CA GLY A 264 -4.69 26.80 -25.48
C GLY A 264 -5.89 25.93 -25.07
N GLU A 265 -6.27 24.97 -25.92
CA GLU A 265 -7.38 24.04 -25.64
C GLU A 265 -7.00 23.00 -24.59
N VAL A 266 -5.76 22.49 -24.65
CA VAL A 266 -5.24 21.60 -23.61
C VAL A 266 -5.18 22.32 -22.26
N GLN A 267 -4.76 23.58 -22.21
CA GLN A 267 -4.78 24.39 -20.98
C GLN A 267 -6.20 24.61 -20.45
N GLY A 268 -7.15 24.87 -21.35
CA GLY A 268 -8.57 24.95 -21.01
C GLY A 268 -9.08 23.67 -20.37
N LEU A 269 -8.79 22.50 -20.97
CA LEU A 269 -9.12 21.19 -20.44
C LEU A 269 -8.45 20.90 -19.09
N SER A 270 -7.14 21.13 -18.98
CA SER A 270 -6.36 20.94 -17.75
C SER A 270 -6.88 21.79 -16.60
N SER A 271 -7.38 23.00 -16.87
CA SER A 271 -7.95 23.89 -15.85
C SER A 271 -9.29 23.40 -15.29
N VAL A 272 -10.07 22.68 -16.09
CA VAL A 272 -11.37 22.10 -15.70
C VAL A 272 -11.20 20.69 -15.13
N ALA A 273 -10.26 19.92 -15.67
CA ALA A 273 -9.91 18.57 -15.28
C ALA A 273 -8.56 18.53 -14.56
N ALA A 274 -8.38 19.38 -13.54
CA ALA A 274 -7.24 19.26 -12.64
C ALA A 274 -7.26 17.86 -12.02
N ARG A 275 -6.46 16.96 -12.59
CA ARG A 275 -6.37 15.59 -12.10
C ARG A 275 -5.79 15.65 -10.70
N ASP A 276 -6.50 15.05 -9.74
CA ASP A 276 -5.93 14.66 -8.45
C ASP A 276 -4.91 13.53 -8.69
N SER A 277 -3.81 13.83 -9.39
CA SER A 277 -2.66 12.96 -9.43
C SER A 277 -2.01 13.08 -8.06
N GLN A 278 -2.12 12.04 -7.25
CA GLN A 278 -1.42 11.97 -5.98
C GLN A 278 0.08 12.16 -6.21
N ILE A 279 0.63 13.24 -5.68
CA ILE A 279 2.05 13.58 -5.74
C ILE A 279 2.77 12.72 -4.71
N ASP A 280 3.82 12.02 -5.14
CA ASP A 280 4.69 11.27 -4.22
C ASP A 280 5.25 12.18 -3.13
N VAL A 281 5.23 11.72 -1.88
CA VAL A 281 5.69 12.49 -0.70
C VAL A 281 7.05 13.15 -0.87
N PHE A 282 8.05 12.50 -1.48
CA PHE A 282 9.38 13.11 -1.66
C PHE A 282 9.35 14.21 -2.70
N LYS A 283 8.54 14.06 -3.76
CA LYS A 283 8.32 15.12 -4.75
C LYS A 283 7.56 16.28 -4.10
N ALA A 284 6.46 16.00 -3.38
CA ALA A 284 5.66 17.01 -2.71
C ALA A 284 6.50 17.85 -1.74
N MET A 285 7.35 17.22 -0.93
CA MET A 285 8.24 17.93 -0.01
C MET A 285 9.27 18.81 -0.75
N ARG A 286 9.90 18.29 -1.80
CA ARG A 286 10.86 19.07 -2.61
C ARG A 286 10.19 20.31 -3.21
N ASP A 287 9.02 20.12 -3.80
CA ASP A 287 8.27 21.20 -4.45
C ASP A 287 7.83 22.26 -3.41
N ILE A 288 7.43 21.83 -2.20
CA ILE A 288 7.09 22.74 -1.09
C ILE A 288 8.31 23.52 -0.59
N TYR A 289 9.46 22.89 -0.38
CA TYR A 289 10.68 23.58 0.07
C TYR A 289 11.27 24.53 -1.00
N ALA A 290 10.97 24.30 -2.28
CA ALA A 290 11.37 25.17 -3.38
C ALA A 290 10.35 26.28 -3.67
N SER A 291 9.10 26.13 -3.22
CA SER A 291 8.03 27.09 -3.48
C SER A 291 8.23 28.40 -2.71
N ARG A 292 7.72 29.48 -3.30
CA ARG A 292 7.65 30.83 -2.70
C ARG A 292 6.23 31.23 -2.31
N SER A 293 5.26 30.37 -2.56
CA SER A 293 3.84 30.66 -2.42
C SER A 293 3.22 29.67 -1.46
N GLY A 294 2.69 30.20 -0.35
CA GLY A 294 1.94 29.39 0.59
C GLY A 294 0.71 28.71 -0.02
N SER A 295 0.05 29.38 -0.98
CA SER A 295 -1.13 28.82 -1.67
C SER A 295 -0.75 27.60 -2.50
N GLU A 296 0.34 27.70 -3.25
CA GLU A 296 0.87 26.61 -4.06
C GLU A 296 1.31 25.44 -3.18
N ALA A 297 2.06 25.71 -2.11
CA ALA A 297 2.50 24.68 -1.16
C ALA A 297 1.32 23.96 -0.46
N SER A 298 0.24 24.69 -0.18
CA SER A 298 -0.98 24.11 0.40
C SER A 298 -1.71 23.21 -0.60
N GLN A 299 -1.70 23.57 -1.89
CA GLN A 299 -2.24 22.73 -2.96
C GLN A 299 -1.40 21.47 -3.19
N ILE A 300 -0.06 21.60 -3.20
CA ILE A 300 0.86 20.46 -3.32
C ILE A 300 0.64 19.47 -2.17
N LEU A 301 0.53 19.95 -0.93
CA LEU A 301 0.34 19.08 0.23
C LEU A 301 -1.03 18.38 0.21
N ARG A 302 -2.09 19.07 -0.23
CA ARG A 302 -3.43 18.45 -0.40
C ARG A 302 -3.45 17.37 -1.47
N ASN A 303 -2.69 17.57 -2.53
CA ASN A 303 -2.58 16.63 -3.63
C ASN A 303 -1.54 15.53 -3.34
N SER A 304 -0.93 15.49 -2.15
CA SER A 304 0.04 14.48 -1.73
C SER A 304 -0.61 13.10 -1.57
N ASP A 305 0.18 12.05 -1.77
CA ASP A 305 -0.19 10.64 -1.53
C ASP A 305 -0.17 10.24 -0.02
N LYS A 306 -0.07 11.22 0.87
CA LYS A 306 -0.05 11.06 2.33
C LYS A 306 -1.07 11.95 3.01
N ASP A 307 -1.65 11.42 4.07
CA ASP A 307 -2.56 12.17 4.94
C ASP A 307 -1.80 13.29 5.69
N PRO A 308 -2.49 14.36 6.14
CA PRO A 308 -1.85 15.50 6.81
C PRO A 308 -1.01 15.15 8.05
N ASP A 309 -1.40 14.12 8.81
CA ASP A 309 -0.65 13.63 9.97
C ASP A 309 0.66 12.96 9.57
N GLN A 310 0.63 12.17 8.50
CA GLN A 310 1.84 11.62 7.91
C GLN A 310 2.71 12.76 7.37
N MET A 311 2.16 13.70 6.59
CA MET A 311 2.93 14.82 6.05
C MET A 311 3.60 15.63 7.16
N LEU A 312 2.91 15.93 8.26
CA LEU A 312 3.49 16.62 9.42
C LEU A 312 4.69 15.85 9.99
N ALA A 313 4.58 14.54 10.15
CA ALA A 313 5.68 13.67 10.59
C ALA A 313 6.87 13.66 9.61
N TRP A 314 6.59 13.70 8.31
CA TRP A 314 7.62 13.79 7.28
C TRP A 314 8.37 15.13 7.33
N PHE A 315 7.65 16.24 7.45
CA PHE A 315 8.25 17.57 7.61
C PHE A 315 9.02 17.70 8.92
N SER A 316 8.48 17.26 10.06
CA SER A 316 9.18 17.37 11.35
C SER A 316 10.51 16.63 11.37
N TRP A 317 10.59 15.47 10.70
CA TRP A 317 11.83 14.71 10.54
C TRP A 317 12.85 15.41 9.64
N ASN A 318 12.42 15.86 8.47
CA ASN A 318 13.33 16.39 7.44
C ASN A 318 13.68 17.86 7.63
N ASN A 319 12.90 18.64 8.38
CA ASN A 319 13.21 20.03 8.66
C ASN A 319 14.60 20.19 9.29
N GLN A 320 15.08 19.19 10.04
CA GLN A 320 16.42 19.20 10.64
C GLN A 320 17.56 19.11 9.63
N SER A 321 17.35 18.44 8.49
CA SER A 321 18.34 18.38 7.41
C SER A 321 18.25 19.59 6.47
N VAL A 322 17.11 20.29 6.48
CA VAL A 322 16.80 21.38 5.55
C VAL A 322 17.08 22.76 6.14
N PHE A 323 16.77 22.98 7.42
CA PHE A 323 16.85 24.28 8.08
C PHE A 323 17.96 24.33 9.13
N ASP A 324 18.49 25.53 9.36
CA ASP A 324 19.42 25.79 10.47
C ASP A 324 18.65 25.94 11.80
N SER A 325 19.38 26.02 12.91
CA SER A 325 18.76 26.13 14.25
C SER A 325 17.83 27.34 14.40
N ARG A 326 18.12 28.45 13.70
CA ARG A 326 17.26 29.64 13.71
C ARG A 326 15.98 29.42 12.91
N GLY A 327 16.09 28.84 11.72
CA GLY A 327 14.95 28.45 10.90
C GLY A 327 14.03 27.48 11.66
N LEU A 328 14.61 26.43 12.24
CA LEU A 328 13.88 25.46 13.08
C LEU A 328 13.13 26.12 14.24
N SER A 329 13.78 27.01 14.98
CA SER A 329 13.13 27.75 16.06
C SER A 329 11.97 28.60 15.56
N SER A 330 12.11 29.23 14.39
CA SER A 330 11.06 30.11 13.85
C SER A 330 9.83 29.36 13.34
N ILE A 331 9.98 28.10 12.93
CA ILE A 331 8.87 27.28 12.42
C ILE A 331 8.22 26.38 13.47
N SER A 332 8.87 26.18 14.63
CA SER A 332 8.41 25.23 15.67
C SER A 332 6.99 25.52 16.13
N GLU A 333 6.67 26.78 16.40
CA GLU A 333 5.34 27.18 16.88
C GLU A 333 4.22 26.80 15.88
N ALA A 334 4.47 26.98 14.59
CA ALA A 334 3.53 26.60 13.54
C ALA A 334 3.38 25.07 13.44
N MET A 335 4.48 24.32 13.56
CA MET A 335 4.47 22.85 13.53
C MET A 335 3.74 22.27 14.75
N GLU A 336 3.93 22.83 15.94
CA GLU A 336 3.20 22.44 17.16
C GLU A 336 1.71 22.75 17.05
N MET A 337 1.35 23.89 16.48
CA MET A 337 -0.04 24.25 16.26
C MET A 337 -0.71 23.35 15.20
N ALA A 338 0.04 22.92 14.18
CA ALA A 338 -0.42 21.92 13.22
C ALA A 338 -0.72 20.59 13.91
N ASP A 339 0.16 20.12 14.78
CA ASP A 339 -0.01 18.87 15.54
C ASP A 339 -1.24 18.93 16.46
N ARG A 340 -1.37 19.99 17.27
CA ARG A 340 -2.56 20.22 18.14
C ARG A 340 -3.86 20.27 17.34
N SER A 341 -3.83 20.89 16.17
CA SER A 341 -5.00 20.94 15.29
C SER A 341 -5.40 19.54 14.84
N LEU A 342 -4.43 18.70 14.45
CA LEU A 342 -4.70 17.32 14.07
C LEU A 342 -5.20 16.48 15.24
N ALA A 343 -4.71 16.69 16.46
CA ALA A 343 -5.18 15.98 17.66
C ALA A 343 -6.70 16.16 17.89
N THR A 344 -7.26 17.30 17.51
CA THR A 344 -8.72 17.59 17.58
C THR A 344 -9.58 16.56 16.82
N LYS A 345 -9.00 15.82 15.86
CA LYS A 345 -9.70 14.73 15.15
C LYS A 345 -10.18 13.63 16.11
N PHE A 346 -9.44 13.40 17.20
CA PHE A 346 -9.73 12.36 18.18
C PHE A 346 -10.78 12.78 19.22
N THR A 347 -10.95 14.08 19.47
CA THR A 347 -11.89 14.58 20.47
C THR A 347 -13.26 14.91 19.90
N ASN A 348 -13.34 15.45 18.68
CA ASN A 348 -14.61 15.96 18.13
C ASN A 348 -14.94 15.43 16.71
N ARG A 349 -14.21 14.44 16.18
CA ARG A 349 -14.36 13.95 14.79
C ARG A 349 -14.39 15.07 13.74
N ALA A 350 -13.82 16.23 14.07
CA ALA A 350 -13.92 17.43 13.27
C ALA A 350 -12.83 17.41 12.19
N PHE A 351 -13.12 16.75 11.07
CA PHE A 351 -12.24 16.70 9.89
C PHE A 351 -11.85 18.09 9.34
N ARG A 352 -12.52 19.17 9.77
CA ARG A 352 -12.11 20.55 9.46
C ARG A 352 -10.71 20.90 9.98
N SER A 353 -10.19 20.20 10.99
CA SER A 353 -8.85 20.44 11.50
C SER A 353 -7.73 19.90 10.59
N TRP A 354 -8.06 19.04 9.63
CA TRP A 354 -7.11 18.61 8.58
C TRP A 354 -6.61 19.77 7.74
N TYR A 355 -7.46 20.78 7.50
CA TYR A 355 -7.05 21.99 6.80
C TYR A 355 -5.91 22.70 7.54
N TRP A 356 -6.02 22.86 8.86
CA TRP A 356 -5.00 23.53 9.65
C TRP A 356 -3.73 22.70 9.81
N GLY A 357 -3.86 21.39 10.01
CA GLY A 357 -2.71 20.48 10.03
C GLY A 357 -1.92 20.50 8.71
N SER A 358 -2.62 20.51 7.58
CA SER A 358 -1.98 20.58 6.25
C SER A 358 -1.38 21.96 5.96
N ALA A 359 -2.16 23.02 6.13
CA ALA A 359 -1.75 24.38 5.79
C ALA A 359 -0.61 24.86 6.68
N LEU A 360 -0.68 24.70 8.00
CA LEU A 360 0.38 25.19 8.89
C LEU A 360 1.71 24.48 8.62
N THR A 361 1.67 23.18 8.33
CA THR A 361 2.86 22.40 7.97
C THR A 361 3.55 22.92 6.70
N SER A 362 2.79 23.14 5.62
CA SER A 362 3.37 23.62 4.35
C SER A 362 3.83 25.08 4.44
N GLN A 363 3.09 25.93 5.16
CA GLN A 363 3.43 27.34 5.35
C GLN A 363 4.66 27.51 6.24
N ALA A 364 4.82 26.66 7.26
CA ALA A 364 6.02 26.62 8.08
C ALA A 364 7.27 26.40 7.20
N ALA A 365 7.23 25.45 6.28
CA ALA A 365 8.33 25.20 5.36
C ALA A 365 8.61 26.38 4.41
N VAL A 366 7.56 26.99 3.84
CA VAL A 366 7.69 28.10 2.86
C VAL A 366 8.04 29.44 3.52
N SER A 367 7.84 29.58 4.83
CA SER A 367 8.27 30.77 5.58
C SER A 367 9.79 30.98 5.55
N GLN A 368 10.54 29.92 5.27
CA GLN A 368 11.99 29.95 5.15
C GLN A 368 12.42 30.31 3.72
N LYS A 369 13.71 30.62 3.56
CA LYS A 369 14.25 30.90 2.22
C LYS A 369 14.09 29.65 1.34
N PRO A 370 13.56 29.79 0.11
CA PRO A 370 13.39 28.66 -0.80
C PRO A 370 14.73 28.01 -1.10
N LEU A 371 14.75 26.69 -1.11
CA LEU A 371 15.94 25.94 -1.48
C LEU A 371 16.23 26.10 -2.97
N THR A 372 17.52 26.20 -3.30
CA THR A 372 18.01 26.21 -4.69
C THR A 372 18.69 24.90 -5.08
N SER A 373 19.06 24.07 -4.10
CA SER A 373 19.66 22.75 -4.26
C SER A 373 18.71 21.66 -3.73
N GLU A 374 18.82 20.44 -4.24
CA GLU A 374 18.01 19.34 -3.74
C GLU A 374 18.35 19.00 -2.27
N PRO A 375 17.35 19.01 -1.36
CA PRO A 375 17.56 18.60 0.02
C PRO A 375 17.71 17.08 0.15
N TYR A 376 18.51 16.65 1.11
CA TYR A 376 18.51 15.24 1.53
C TYR A 376 17.26 14.95 2.37
N LEU A 377 16.33 14.21 1.77
CA LEU A 377 15.09 13.78 2.41
C LEU A 377 15.17 12.30 2.78
N GLY A 378 14.89 11.99 4.04
CA GLY A 378 14.82 10.65 4.58
C GLY A 378 13.41 10.26 5.01
N TYR A 379 13.15 8.96 4.97
CA TYR A 379 11.94 8.38 5.57
C TYR A 379 12.00 8.53 7.11
N PRO A 380 10.95 9.05 7.78
CA PRO A 380 10.95 9.22 9.23
C PRO A 380 11.15 7.91 9.98
N ASP A 381 12.21 7.80 10.78
CA ASP A 381 12.54 6.53 11.42
C ASP A 381 11.46 6.06 12.40
N PHE A 382 10.79 6.99 13.09
CA PHE A 382 9.68 6.68 13.98
C PHE A 382 8.41 6.16 13.27
N LEU A 383 8.27 6.40 11.96
CA LEU A 383 7.19 5.83 11.14
C LEU A 383 7.52 4.41 10.64
N ARG A 384 8.76 3.92 10.80
CA ARG A 384 9.16 2.58 10.35
C ARG A 384 8.46 1.51 11.19
N ARG A 385 7.26 1.13 10.79
CA ARG A 385 6.53 0.03 11.40
C ARG A 385 7.27 -1.28 11.16
N GLY A 386 7.87 -1.84 12.21
CA GLY A 386 8.48 -3.18 12.20
C GLY A 386 9.90 -3.24 11.63
N GLY A 387 10.69 -2.16 11.72
CA GLY A 387 12.12 -2.17 11.39
C GLY A 387 12.96 -3.06 12.32
N GLU A 388 12.49 -3.30 13.55
CA GLU A 388 13.09 -4.29 14.44
C GLU A 388 12.19 -5.52 14.53
N SER A 389 12.39 -6.44 13.58
CA SER A 389 11.66 -7.71 13.52
C SER A 389 11.80 -8.59 14.77
N TRP A 390 12.70 -8.24 15.71
CA TRP A 390 13.11 -9.13 16.78
C TRP A 390 12.76 -8.69 18.21
N ARG A 391 12.07 -7.56 18.48
CA ARG A 391 12.06 -7.04 19.88
C ARG A 391 10.80 -6.52 20.56
N THR A 392 9.84 -5.92 19.88
CA THR A 392 8.86 -5.08 20.62
C THR A 392 7.50 -5.70 20.89
N VAL A 393 7.10 -6.80 20.24
CA VAL A 393 5.72 -7.27 20.42
C VAL A 393 5.47 -7.81 21.83
N ASN A 394 6.40 -8.56 22.38
CA ASN A 394 6.25 -9.16 23.71
C ASN A 394 6.40 -8.11 24.81
N VAL A 395 7.43 -7.25 24.74
CA VAL A 395 7.65 -6.16 25.70
C VAL A 395 6.47 -5.19 25.72
N VAL A 396 6.03 -4.72 24.54
CA VAL A 396 4.88 -3.79 24.45
C VAL A 396 3.62 -4.47 24.96
N THR A 397 3.44 -5.77 24.74
CA THR A 397 2.27 -6.50 25.26
C THR A 397 2.33 -6.59 26.78
N ALA A 398 3.44 -7.07 27.34
CA ALA A 398 3.61 -7.23 28.78
C ALA A 398 3.50 -5.89 29.53
N MET A 399 4.12 -4.84 29.00
CA MET A 399 4.05 -3.51 29.61
C MET A 399 2.69 -2.84 29.42
N SER A 400 2.03 -2.99 28.26
CA SER A 400 0.69 -2.42 28.07
C SER A 400 -0.35 -3.05 28.99
N ASP A 401 -0.22 -4.36 29.22
CA ASP A 401 -1.12 -5.11 30.08
C ASP A 401 -0.92 -4.70 31.57
N ASN A 402 0.33 -4.51 32.01
CA ASN A 402 0.63 -4.01 33.37
C ASN A 402 0.12 -2.58 33.62
N VAL A 403 0.21 -1.70 32.61
CA VAL A 403 -0.22 -0.28 32.73
C VAL A 403 -1.69 -0.11 32.31
N SER A 404 -2.40 -1.20 31.99
CA SER A 404 -3.82 -1.19 31.59
C SER A 404 -4.15 -0.22 30.44
N THR A 405 -3.27 -0.14 29.43
CA THR A 405 -3.44 0.73 28.26
C THR A 405 -3.49 -0.07 26.96
N SER A 406 -3.96 0.56 25.88
CA SER A 406 -3.93 -0.08 24.57
C SER A 406 -2.49 -0.23 24.07
N ARG A 407 -2.19 -1.33 23.37
CA ARG A 407 -0.88 -1.54 22.73
C ARG A 407 -0.51 -0.44 21.73
N SER A 408 -1.51 0.27 21.19
CA SER A 408 -1.29 1.40 20.28
C SER A 408 -0.82 2.62 21.05
N SER A 409 -1.59 3.03 22.06
CA SER A 409 -1.28 4.16 22.94
C SER A 409 0.06 3.99 23.64
N PHE A 410 0.33 2.78 24.17
CA PHE A 410 1.62 2.47 24.78
C PHE A 410 2.78 2.65 23.81
N ARG A 411 2.63 2.18 22.56
CA ARG A 411 3.67 2.25 21.54
C ARG A 411 3.93 3.69 21.07
N GLU A 412 2.91 4.52 21.05
CA GLU A 412 3.02 5.89 20.54
C GLU A 412 3.51 6.86 21.64
N GLU A 413 3.03 6.72 22.87
CA GLU A 413 3.29 7.70 23.93
C GLU A 413 4.39 7.26 24.91
N LEU A 414 4.36 6.02 25.39
CA LEU A 414 5.22 5.56 26.48
C LEU A 414 6.50 4.88 25.98
N TRP A 415 6.42 4.15 24.87
CA TRP A 415 7.55 3.41 24.32
C TRP A 415 8.77 4.28 23.97
N PRO A 416 8.63 5.47 23.35
CA PRO A 416 9.77 6.35 23.09
C PRO A 416 10.45 6.83 24.38
N LEU A 417 9.66 7.13 25.43
CA LEU A 417 10.18 7.55 26.72
C LEU A 417 10.96 6.43 27.41
N ILE A 418 10.42 5.21 27.37
CA ILE A 418 11.08 4.03 27.93
C ILE A 418 12.40 3.76 27.21
N LEU A 419 12.43 3.81 25.87
CA LEU A 419 13.68 3.66 25.12
C LEU A 419 14.73 4.72 25.49
N ALA A 420 14.32 5.98 25.65
CA ALA A 420 15.23 7.05 26.05
C ALA A 420 15.85 6.82 27.44
N VAL A 421 15.08 6.30 28.40
CA VAL A 421 15.59 5.95 29.74
C VAL A 421 16.62 4.82 29.69
N HIS A 422 16.47 3.89 28.75
CA HIS A 422 17.34 2.71 28.63
C HIS A 422 18.50 2.92 27.65
N ASP A 423 18.63 4.11 27.08
CA ASP A 423 19.71 4.50 26.19
C ASP A 423 21.01 4.75 26.98
N GLU A 424 22.06 4.01 26.63
CA GLU A 424 23.37 4.08 27.31
C GLU A 424 24.03 5.46 27.17
N SER A 425 23.77 6.20 26.08
CA SER A 425 24.28 7.56 25.89
C SER A 425 23.61 8.59 26.79
N LEU A 426 22.41 8.28 27.29
CA LEU A 426 21.63 9.11 28.21
C LEU A 426 21.75 8.66 29.67
N GLY A 427 22.57 7.65 29.95
CA GLY A 427 22.85 7.15 31.30
C GLY A 427 22.11 5.87 31.69
N GLY A 428 21.45 5.20 30.74
CA GLY A 428 20.82 3.90 30.99
C GLY A 428 21.86 2.81 31.26
N ASP A 429 21.69 2.06 32.36
CA ASP A 429 22.55 0.94 32.73
C ASP A 429 21.89 -0.41 32.36
N PRO A 430 22.43 -1.18 31.40
CA PRO A 430 21.92 -2.51 31.07
C PRO A 430 22.01 -3.55 32.19
N MET A 431 22.74 -3.26 33.26
CA MET A 431 22.82 -4.10 34.47
C MET A 431 21.75 -3.78 35.50
N ASP A 432 20.96 -2.73 35.31
CA ASP A 432 19.81 -2.42 36.15
C ASP A 432 18.59 -3.25 35.72
N PHE A 433 18.19 -4.20 36.56
CA PHE A 433 17.05 -5.08 36.31
C PHE A 433 15.76 -4.62 37.01
N SER A 434 15.78 -3.48 37.71
CA SER A 434 14.68 -3.01 38.56
C SER A 434 13.35 -2.92 37.80
N LEU A 435 13.34 -2.30 36.61
CA LEU A 435 12.14 -2.19 35.79
C LEU A 435 11.67 -3.55 35.28
N ALA A 436 12.60 -4.41 34.85
CA ALA A 436 12.26 -5.74 34.34
C ALA A 436 11.60 -6.59 35.43
N ILE A 437 12.13 -6.56 36.65
CA ILE A 437 11.57 -7.28 37.80
C ILE A 437 10.18 -6.71 38.16
N ARG A 438 10.06 -5.38 38.29
CA ARG A 438 8.79 -4.74 38.67
C ARG A 438 7.67 -4.97 37.66
N MET A 439 8.01 -5.08 36.38
CA MET A 439 7.06 -5.28 35.28
C MET A 439 6.89 -6.76 34.87
N GLY A 440 7.55 -7.70 35.56
CA GLY A 440 7.49 -9.13 35.24
C GLY A 440 8.06 -9.48 33.86
N LEU A 441 9.06 -8.75 33.40
CA LEU A 441 9.73 -8.95 32.11
C LEU A 441 10.84 -9.99 32.22
N GLY A 442 10.93 -10.88 31.23
CA GLY A 442 12.03 -11.83 31.13
C GLY A 442 13.33 -11.18 30.66
N ILE A 443 14.41 -11.97 30.66
CA ILE A 443 15.74 -11.51 30.22
C ILE A 443 15.76 -11.10 28.74
N GLU A 444 14.92 -11.71 27.91
CA GLU A 444 14.84 -11.37 26.48
C GLU A 444 14.17 -10.00 26.29
N GLU A 445 13.14 -9.71 27.08
CA GLU A 445 12.47 -8.42 27.16
C GLU A 445 13.39 -7.34 27.74
N HIS A 446 14.18 -7.65 28.77
CA HIS A 446 15.17 -6.72 29.34
C HIS A 446 16.24 -6.32 28.31
N LEU A 447 16.85 -7.31 27.65
CA LEU A 447 17.81 -7.06 26.57
C LEU A 447 17.19 -6.30 25.39
N SER A 448 15.87 -6.42 25.22
CA SER A 448 15.14 -5.66 24.22
C SER A 448 15.11 -4.17 24.52
N LEU A 449 14.86 -3.79 25.78
CA LEU A 449 14.77 -2.39 26.20
C LEU A 449 16.08 -1.63 25.93
N HIS A 450 17.22 -2.29 26.12
CA HIS A 450 18.54 -1.72 25.90
C HIS A 450 19.09 -1.90 24.47
N GLY A 451 18.36 -2.53 23.56
CA GLY A 451 18.86 -2.75 22.20
C GLY A 451 20.02 -3.77 22.10
N ILE A 452 20.30 -4.60 23.12
CA ILE A 452 21.51 -5.45 23.19
C ILE A 452 21.25 -6.88 22.67
N ALA A 453 21.88 -7.26 21.56
CA ALA A 453 21.72 -8.61 20.97
C ALA A 453 22.10 -9.73 21.95
N LYS A 454 21.26 -10.77 22.05
CA LYS A 454 21.50 -11.98 22.89
C LYS A 454 22.84 -12.65 22.58
N SER A 455 23.24 -12.63 21.30
CA SER A 455 24.49 -13.21 20.81
C SER A 455 25.74 -12.38 21.13
N SER A 456 25.59 -11.12 21.50
CA SER A 456 26.71 -10.22 21.80
C SER A 456 27.42 -10.60 23.10
N LYS A 457 28.71 -10.26 23.22
CA LYS A 457 29.48 -10.50 24.45
C LYS A 457 28.83 -9.82 25.68
N LYS A 458 28.31 -8.59 25.47
CA LYS A 458 27.56 -7.81 26.47
C LYS A 458 26.22 -8.48 26.84
N GLY A 459 25.49 -8.98 25.85
CA GLY A 459 24.26 -9.76 26.07
C GLY A 459 24.49 -11.02 26.89
N LYS A 460 25.52 -11.81 26.55
CA LYS A 460 25.89 -13.02 27.31
C LYS A 460 26.28 -12.73 28.77
N SER A 461 26.96 -11.62 29.04
CA SER A 461 27.29 -11.22 30.41
C SER A 461 26.07 -10.77 31.22
N ILE A 462 25.10 -10.11 30.58
CA ILE A 462 23.87 -9.65 31.22
C ILE A 462 22.96 -10.85 31.52
N ILE A 463 22.83 -11.80 30.59
CA ILE A 463 22.08 -13.05 30.80
C ILE A 463 22.64 -13.81 31.99
N LYS A 464 23.96 -13.99 32.04
CA LYS A 464 24.60 -14.69 33.16
C LYS A 464 24.30 -14.00 34.50
N LYS A 465 24.37 -12.67 34.57
CA LYS A 465 24.05 -11.93 35.80
C LYS A 465 22.57 -11.94 36.17
N PHE A 466 21.68 -12.00 35.19
CA PHE A 466 20.24 -12.12 35.44
C PHE A 466 19.89 -13.52 35.96
N GLU A 467 20.57 -14.56 35.47
CA GLU A 467 20.45 -15.94 35.94
C GLU A 467 21.15 -16.17 37.29
N ASP A 468 22.26 -15.46 37.57
CA ASP A 468 23.00 -15.51 38.83
C ASP A 468 22.31 -14.74 39.98
N LYS A 469 21.27 -13.93 39.68
CA LYS A 469 20.43 -13.32 40.72
C LYS A 469 19.46 -14.37 41.26
N GLU A 470 19.59 -14.71 42.55
CA GLU A 470 18.54 -15.38 43.32
C GLU A 470 17.31 -14.44 43.38
N ILE A 471 16.35 -14.65 42.47
CA ILE A 471 15.14 -13.82 42.30
C ILE A 471 14.18 -13.88 43.52
N GLU A 472 14.50 -14.61 44.59
CA GLU A 472 13.66 -14.68 45.79
C GLU A 472 13.98 -13.64 46.88
N SER A 473 15.17 -13.02 46.93
CA SER A 473 15.54 -12.17 48.08
C SER A 473 15.30 -10.65 47.91
N GLU A 474 15.38 -10.10 46.68
CA GLU A 474 15.16 -8.65 46.45
C GLU A 474 13.67 -8.27 46.37
N ILE A 475 12.77 -9.21 46.06
CA ILE A 475 11.32 -8.96 46.01
C ILE A 475 10.75 -8.77 47.42
N ASP A 476 11.24 -9.54 48.40
CA ASP A 476 10.81 -9.39 49.80
C ASP A 476 11.37 -8.10 50.43
N GLU A 477 12.62 -7.70 50.17
CA GLU A 477 13.17 -6.45 50.73
C GLU A 477 12.47 -5.19 50.22
N LEU A 478 12.07 -5.14 48.94
CA LEU A 478 11.36 -3.98 48.37
C LEU A 478 9.89 -3.88 48.79
N LEU A 479 9.21 -5.02 49.02
CA LEU A 479 7.85 -5.05 49.56
C LEU A 479 7.80 -4.69 51.05
N ILE A 480 8.87 -4.98 51.79
CA ILE A 480 9.00 -4.62 53.21
C ILE A 480 9.25 -3.11 53.39
N ASP A 481 10.00 -2.46 52.50
CA ASP A 481 10.22 -1.00 52.56
C ASP A 481 8.94 -0.18 52.24
N GLU A 482 8.10 -0.63 51.30
CA GLU A 482 6.79 0.01 51.07
C GLU A 482 5.82 -0.21 52.25
N ALA A 483 5.86 -1.36 52.93
CA ALA A 483 5.03 -1.65 54.10
C ALA A 483 5.48 -0.91 55.39
N ASN A 484 6.77 -0.60 55.53
CA ASN A 484 7.30 0.14 56.68
C ASN A 484 7.27 1.68 56.50
N SER A 485 7.07 2.18 55.28
CA SER A 485 6.95 3.62 55.00
C SER A 485 5.53 4.18 55.13
N SER A 486 4.53 3.32 55.40
CA SER A 486 3.15 3.72 55.66
C SER A 486 2.88 3.98 57.15
N GLU A 487 3.60 4.92 57.76
CA GLU A 487 3.04 5.63 58.92
C GLU A 487 2.15 6.76 58.40
N ALA A 488 0.85 6.67 58.73
CA ALA A 488 -0.17 7.60 58.30
C ALA A 488 0.17 9.04 58.77
N PRO A 489 0.24 10.05 57.88
CA PRO A 489 0.15 11.43 58.31
C PRO A 489 -1.30 11.73 58.72
N GLU A 490 -1.48 12.27 59.92
CA GLU A 490 -2.77 12.79 60.41
C GLU A 490 -3.41 13.75 59.40
N GLU A 491 -4.68 13.50 59.06
CA GLU A 491 -5.47 14.32 58.15
C GLU A 491 -5.64 15.75 58.70
N PRO A 492 -5.35 16.82 57.92
CA PRO A 492 -5.89 18.13 58.21
C PRO A 492 -7.33 18.22 57.70
N GLU A 493 -8.28 18.52 58.58
CA GLU A 493 -9.67 18.87 58.22
C GLU A 493 -9.69 20.06 57.24
N ILE A 494 -10.11 19.82 55.99
CA ILE A 494 -10.46 20.89 55.05
C ILE A 494 -11.96 20.84 54.75
N LYS A 495 -12.68 21.74 55.41
CA LYS A 495 -14.08 22.11 55.09
C LYS A 495 -14.13 22.87 53.76
N GLY A 496 -14.99 22.45 52.82
CA GLY A 496 -15.62 23.41 51.91
C GLY A 496 -15.96 22.98 50.47
N LYS A 497 -17.25 22.71 50.27
CA LYS A 497 -18.12 22.95 49.08
C LYS A 497 -17.84 22.18 47.79
N GLN A 498 -18.60 21.09 47.67
CA GLN A 498 -18.98 20.37 46.46
C GLN A 498 -19.66 21.30 45.44
N PHE A 499 -19.08 21.45 44.25
CA PHE A 499 -19.74 22.06 43.09
C PHE A 499 -20.49 20.97 42.30
N THR A 500 -21.78 21.15 42.07
CA THR A 500 -22.62 20.29 41.22
C THR A 500 -22.66 20.80 39.78
N LEU A 501 -22.63 19.85 38.85
CA LEU A 501 -22.70 19.99 37.38
C LEU A 501 -24.07 20.51 36.90
N ASP A 502 -24.35 21.80 37.10
CA ASP A 502 -25.48 22.49 36.46
C ASP A 502 -25.09 23.87 35.88
N SER A 503 -23.81 24.08 35.61
CA SER A 503 -23.35 25.28 34.90
C SER A 503 -22.22 24.94 33.94
N PHE A 504 -22.57 24.37 32.78
CA PHE A 504 -21.84 24.54 31.53
C PHE A 504 -22.81 24.45 30.36
#